data_AF-A0A8J3VHV4-F1
#
_entry.id   AF-A0A8J3VHV4-F1
#
_cell.length_a   1.000
_cell.length_b   1.000
_cell.length_c   1.000
_cell.angle_alpha   90.00
_cell.angle_beta   90.00
_cell.angle_gamma   90.00
#
_symmetry.space_group_name_H-M   'P 1'
#
loop_
_entity.id
_entity.type
_entity.pdbx_description
1 polymer ?
#
loop_
_entity_poly.entity_id
_entity_poly.type
_entity_poly.pdbx_seq_one_letter_code
_entity_poly.pdbx_strand_id
1 'polypeptide(L)'
;MSHETALKRALQELAEAPGPAGLADVALKGAKRSRRTQVALGGLAAIAAAGVIAAPFLLKPAAGLQPAAPAPQVVLPANTATANASDECVAAPSVSPTEKRVAQENWPAFVQITIAKLPARSDYMMQSGYDLCTPEGAPEQPGVAPDILKSAYAVINLGPMREHGHLTVYLEKFSPGSVPATCAALQQQLDTPNPNNPEGPKPQLLFCDEASGTAPMVYATSSYSTPVVTASYTGYRVWMESHPTASDQQPEISAEALRTVVTDPALAALID
;
A
#
# COMPACT_ATOMS: atom_id res chain seq x y z
N MET A 1 -22.94 36.69 -19.70
CA MET A 1 -23.33 35.33 -19.25
C MET A 1 -22.24 34.84 -18.32
N SER A 2 -22.58 34.45 -17.08
CA SER A 2 -21.56 33.97 -16.12
C SER A 2 -21.11 32.55 -16.50
N HIS A 3 -19.86 32.22 -16.22
CA HIS A 3 -19.29 30.89 -16.46
C HIS A 3 -20.10 29.76 -15.80
N GLU A 4 -20.76 30.05 -14.69
CA GLU A 4 -21.64 29.12 -13.97
C GLU A 4 -22.87 28.69 -14.80
N THR A 5 -23.45 29.62 -15.57
CA THR A 5 -24.60 29.32 -16.43
C THR A 5 -24.20 28.42 -17.61
N ALA A 6 -23.00 28.62 -18.16
CA ALA A 6 -22.47 27.79 -19.24
C ALA A 6 -22.17 26.36 -18.77
N LEU A 7 -21.59 26.21 -17.57
CA LEU A 7 -21.29 24.91 -16.98
C LEU A 7 -22.55 24.11 -16.65
N LYS A 8 -23.56 24.75 -16.03
CA LYS A 8 -24.85 24.12 -15.73
C LYS A 8 -25.54 23.61 -16.99
N ARG A 9 -25.52 24.40 -18.07
CA ARG A 9 -26.09 23.97 -19.36
C ARG A 9 -25.35 22.78 -19.96
N ALA A 10 -24.01 22.78 -19.94
CA ALA A 10 -23.22 21.67 -20.48
C ALA A 10 -23.46 20.35 -19.71
N LEU A 11 -23.58 20.42 -18.38
CA LEU A 11 -23.88 19.25 -17.55
C LEU A 11 -25.30 18.72 -17.78
N GLN A 12 -26.27 19.61 -17.97
CA GLN A 12 -27.64 19.25 -18.31
C GLN A 12 -27.72 18.53 -19.67
N GLU A 13 -27.01 19.05 -20.68
CA GLU A 13 -26.96 18.44 -22.02
C GLU A 13 -26.30 17.05 -22.00
N LEU A 14 -25.29 16.83 -21.16
CA LEU A 14 -24.67 15.52 -20.95
C LEU A 14 -25.60 14.52 -20.26
N ALA A 15 -26.43 14.98 -19.33
CA ALA A 15 -27.38 14.13 -18.61
C ALA A 15 -28.59 13.72 -19.47
N GLU A 16 -29.00 14.60 -20.40
CA GLU A 16 -30.13 14.38 -21.29
C GLU A 16 -29.74 13.66 -22.60
N ALA A 17 -28.44 13.53 -22.89
CA ALA A 17 -27.96 12.78 -24.04
C ALA A 17 -28.35 11.29 -23.91
N PRO A 18 -29.09 10.71 -24.89
CA PRO A 18 -29.44 9.30 -24.84
C PRO A 18 -28.16 8.46 -24.84
N GLY A 19 -28.05 7.58 -23.84
CA GLY A 19 -26.91 6.67 -23.72
C GLY A 19 -26.71 5.89 -25.03
N PRO A 20 -25.46 5.68 -25.48
CA PRO A 20 -25.21 5.02 -26.76
C PRO A 20 -25.81 3.61 -26.74
N ALA A 21 -26.70 3.35 -27.70
CA ALA A 21 -27.37 2.07 -27.83
C ALA A 21 -26.33 0.95 -27.97
N GLY A 22 -26.47 -0.08 -27.13
CA GLY A 22 -25.65 -1.29 -27.22
C GLY A 22 -24.43 -1.37 -26.30
N LEU A 23 -24.19 -0.43 -25.37
CA LEU A 23 -23.12 -0.60 -24.37
C LEU A 23 -23.33 -1.85 -23.51
N ALA A 24 -24.57 -2.13 -23.10
CA ALA A 24 -24.91 -3.34 -22.36
C ALA A 24 -24.62 -4.61 -23.18
N ASP A 25 -24.93 -4.60 -24.48
CA ASP A 25 -24.70 -5.74 -25.36
C ASP A 25 -23.20 -5.96 -25.66
N VAL A 26 -22.44 -4.89 -25.82
CA VAL A 26 -20.98 -4.96 -26.02
C VAL A 26 -20.30 -5.48 -24.75
N ALA A 27 -20.71 -5.01 -23.57
CA ALA A 27 -20.22 -5.53 -22.29
C ALA A 27 -20.58 -7.01 -22.10
N LEU A 28 -21.81 -7.41 -22.43
CA LEU A 28 -22.26 -8.81 -22.33
C LEU A 28 -21.51 -9.73 -23.32
N LYS A 29 -21.20 -9.24 -24.53
CA LYS A 29 -20.46 -9.99 -25.55
C LYS A 29 -18.97 -10.12 -25.19
N GLY A 30 -18.39 -9.12 -24.53
CA GLY A 30 -17.05 -9.19 -23.93
C GLY A 30 -16.96 -10.23 -22.80
N ALA A 31 -17.91 -10.20 -21.87
CA ALA A 31 -17.96 -11.14 -20.74
C ALA A 31 -18.13 -12.61 -21.16
N LYS A 32 -18.89 -12.88 -22.23
CA LYS A 32 -19.03 -14.25 -22.77
C LYS A 32 -17.76 -14.77 -23.44
N ARG A 33 -16.90 -13.90 -23.98
CA ARG A 33 -15.66 -14.31 -24.66
C ARG A 33 -14.58 -14.73 -23.65
N SER A 34 -14.47 -14.07 -22.49
CA SER A 34 -13.44 -14.41 -21.49
C SER A 34 -13.67 -15.78 -20.83
N ARG A 35 -14.94 -16.18 -20.60
CA ARG A 35 -15.27 -17.49 -20.01
C ARG A 35 -14.91 -18.68 -20.89
N ARG A 36 -14.88 -18.54 -22.22
CA ARG A 36 -14.49 -19.63 -23.12
C ARG A 36 -12.98 -19.91 -23.10
N THR A 37 -12.16 -18.91 -22.81
CA THR A 37 -10.70 -19.05 -22.71
C THR A 37 -10.25 -19.78 -21.45
N GLN A 38 -11.00 -19.68 -20.34
CA GLN A 38 -10.62 -20.33 -19.07
C GLN A 38 -10.90 -21.83 -19.03
N VAL A 39 -11.79 -22.36 -19.88
CA VAL A 39 -12.10 -23.80 -19.91
C VAL A 39 -11.09 -24.60 -20.76
N ALA A 40 -10.24 -23.93 -21.55
CA ALA A 40 -9.28 -24.60 -22.44
C ALA A 40 -7.94 -24.99 -21.77
N LEU A 41 -7.69 -24.61 -20.51
CA LEU A 41 -6.39 -24.84 -19.84
C LEU A 41 -6.47 -25.78 -18.61
N GLY A 42 -7.64 -26.36 -18.32
CA GLY A 42 -7.86 -27.21 -17.15
C GLY A 42 -7.76 -28.72 -17.42
N GLY A 43 -6.71 -29.18 -18.11
CA GLY A 43 -6.52 -30.60 -18.41
C GLY A 43 -5.07 -31.05 -18.30
N LEU A 44 -4.84 -32.07 -17.46
CA LEU A 44 -3.58 -32.80 -17.16
C LEU A 44 -2.75 -32.10 -16.06
N ALA A 45 -2.38 -32.72 -14.93
CA ALA A 45 -2.12 -34.13 -14.67
C ALA A 45 -2.35 -34.50 -13.19
N ALA A 46 -2.93 -35.67 -12.98
CA ALA A 46 -2.70 -36.50 -11.80
C ALA A 46 -1.78 -37.67 -12.23
N ILE A 47 -0.89 -38.11 -11.33
CA ILE A 47 -0.57 -39.52 -10.98
C ILE A 47 0.86 -39.61 -10.38
N ALA A 48 0.90 -40.18 -9.16
CA ALA A 48 1.89 -41.08 -8.52
C ALA A 48 3.40 -40.72 -8.54
N ALA A 49 4.27 -41.17 -7.63
CA ALA A 49 4.31 -42.42 -6.88
C ALA A 49 5.30 -42.32 -5.70
N ALA A 50 5.09 -43.19 -4.71
CA ALA A 50 6.05 -43.49 -3.65
C ALA A 50 7.38 -44.06 -4.20
N GLY A 51 8.49 -43.76 -3.54
CA GLY A 51 9.80 -44.32 -3.86
C GLY A 51 10.84 -44.02 -2.78
N VAL A 52 10.90 -44.89 -1.77
CA VAL A 52 12.02 -44.98 -0.82
C VAL A 52 13.24 -45.51 -1.57
N ILE A 53 14.33 -44.75 -1.60
CA ILE A 53 15.67 -45.28 -1.87
C ILE A 53 16.59 -44.83 -0.74
N ALA A 54 16.88 -45.78 0.14
CA ALA A 54 18.04 -45.72 1.00
C ALA A 54 19.29 -46.00 0.17
N ALA A 55 20.29 -45.14 0.27
CA ALA A 55 21.66 -45.45 -0.12
C ALA A 55 22.64 -44.77 0.86
N PRO A 56 23.61 -45.51 1.43
CA PRO A 56 24.61 -44.96 2.32
C PRO A 56 25.79 -44.45 1.49
N PHE A 57 26.06 -43.15 1.52
CA PHE A 57 27.27 -42.59 0.93
C PHE A 57 28.15 -41.96 2.00
N LEU A 58 29.12 -42.77 2.43
CA LEU A 58 30.55 -42.49 2.50
C LEU A 58 30.98 -41.03 2.74
N LEU A 59 31.44 -40.82 3.98
CA LEU A 59 32.38 -39.77 4.38
C LEU A 59 33.53 -39.62 3.36
N LYS A 60 33.73 -38.40 2.86
CA LYS A 60 35.02 -37.93 2.33
C LYS A 60 35.38 -36.59 3.00
N PRO A 61 36.67 -36.38 3.36
CA PRO A 61 37.12 -35.21 4.08
C PRO A 61 37.33 -34.00 3.16
N ALA A 62 37.34 -32.84 3.81
CA ALA A 62 37.50 -31.50 3.27
C ALA A 62 38.72 -31.31 2.35
N ALA A 63 38.51 -30.59 1.26
CA ALA A 63 39.51 -29.73 0.61
C ALA A 63 38.81 -28.73 -0.31
N GLY A 64 39.07 -27.43 -0.12
CA GLY A 64 38.73 -26.38 -1.09
C GLY A 64 37.61 -25.43 -0.67
N LEU A 65 37.86 -24.59 0.34
CA LEU A 65 37.17 -23.31 0.49
C LEU A 65 37.52 -22.44 -0.73
N GLN A 66 36.62 -22.37 -1.69
CA GLN A 66 36.65 -21.37 -2.75
C GLN A 66 35.79 -20.20 -2.28
N PRO A 67 36.35 -19.00 -2.05
CA PRO A 67 35.57 -17.87 -1.61
C PRO A 67 34.54 -17.54 -2.69
N ALA A 68 33.26 -17.57 -2.30
CA ALA A 68 32.16 -17.09 -3.12
C ALA A 68 32.46 -15.66 -3.56
N ALA A 69 32.35 -15.41 -4.86
CA ALA A 69 32.40 -14.05 -5.41
C ALA A 69 31.35 -13.19 -4.69
N PRO A 70 31.70 -11.97 -4.26
CA PRO A 70 30.74 -11.10 -3.61
C PRO A 70 29.58 -10.80 -4.56
N ALA A 71 28.36 -11.03 -4.09
CA ALA A 71 27.17 -10.54 -4.76
C ALA A 71 27.33 -9.02 -5.00
N PRO A 72 26.87 -8.48 -6.15
CA PRO A 72 26.90 -7.06 -6.40
C PRO A 72 26.16 -6.35 -5.27
N GLN A 73 26.91 -5.57 -4.49
CA GLN A 73 26.33 -4.74 -3.43
C GLN A 73 25.57 -3.62 -4.12
N VAL A 74 24.24 -3.63 -3.98
CA VAL A 74 23.42 -2.45 -4.26
C VAL A 74 23.81 -1.42 -3.22
N VAL A 75 24.73 -0.54 -3.58
CA VAL A 75 25.06 0.64 -2.78
C VAL A 75 23.84 1.55 -2.89
N LEU A 76 22.93 1.43 -1.92
CA LEU A 76 21.94 2.47 -1.67
C LEU A 76 22.73 3.75 -1.39
N PRO A 77 22.49 4.86 -2.12
CA PRO A 77 23.13 6.11 -1.78
C PRO A 77 22.81 6.39 -0.32
N ALA A 78 23.85 6.69 0.47
CA ALA A 78 23.70 7.27 1.79
C ALA A 78 23.10 8.68 1.61
N ASN A 79 21.82 8.73 1.31
CA ASN A 79 21.05 9.95 1.43
C ASN A 79 20.90 10.18 2.93
N THR A 80 21.85 10.93 3.49
CA THR A 80 21.60 11.84 4.61
C THR A 80 20.63 12.94 4.14
N ALA A 81 19.47 12.54 3.61
CA ALA A 81 18.36 13.43 3.39
C ALA A 81 17.77 13.67 4.76
N THR A 82 18.25 14.70 5.45
CA THR A 82 17.40 15.43 6.38
C THR A 82 16.20 15.88 5.55
N ALA A 83 15.08 15.17 5.70
CA ALA A 83 13.81 15.60 5.16
C ALA A 83 13.51 16.95 5.80
N ASN A 84 13.82 18.04 5.10
CA ASN A 84 13.32 19.34 5.48
C ASN A 84 11.83 19.28 5.22
N ALA A 85 11.06 18.94 6.25
CA ALA A 85 9.62 18.99 6.19
C ALA A 85 9.23 20.39 5.71
N SER A 86 8.56 20.47 4.57
CA SER A 86 8.05 21.74 4.06
C SER A 86 6.76 22.08 4.79
N ASP A 87 6.55 23.36 5.09
CA ASP A 87 5.29 23.82 5.69
C ASP A 87 4.11 23.61 4.74
N GLU A 88 4.37 23.47 3.43
CA GLU A 88 3.36 23.17 2.41
C GLU A 88 3.49 21.74 1.90
N CYS A 89 2.36 21.05 1.76
CA CYS A 89 2.28 19.74 1.11
C CYS A 89 2.38 19.84 -0.40
N VAL A 90 3.61 19.89 -0.91
CA VAL A 90 3.87 19.93 -2.35
C VAL A 90 3.79 18.53 -2.94
N ALA A 91 2.87 18.35 -3.89
CA ALA A 91 2.74 17.10 -4.62
C ALA A 91 4.02 16.80 -5.43
N ALA A 92 4.47 15.54 -5.39
CA ALA A 92 5.60 15.09 -6.18
C ALA A 92 5.33 15.32 -7.68
N PRO A 93 6.32 15.85 -8.44
CA PRO A 93 6.10 16.25 -9.82
C PRO A 93 5.80 15.03 -10.70
N SER A 94 4.63 15.05 -11.33
CA SER A 94 4.25 14.03 -12.32
C SER A 94 4.96 14.30 -13.65
N VAL A 95 5.59 13.28 -14.23
CA VAL A 95 6.21 13.36 -15.57
C VAL A 95 5.21 13.19 -16.71
N SER A 96 4.00 12.73 -16.41
CA SER A 96 2.93 12.54 -17.41
C SER A 96 1.58 12.75 -16.74
N PRO A 97 0.82 13.82 -17.09
CA PRO A 97 -0.51 14.06 -16.51
C PRO A 97 -1.50 12.92 -16.78
N THR A 98 -1.33 12.22 -17.92
CA THR A 98 -2.20 11.11 -18.33
C THR A 98 -1.88 9.80 -17.62
N GLU A 99 -0.60 9.53 -17.36
CA GLU A 99 -0.18 8.30 -16.67
C GLU A 99 -0.14 8.47 -15.14
N LYS A 100 -0.19 9.73 -14.66
CA LYS A 100 0.02 10.11 -13.27
C LYS A 100 1.22 9.36 -12.73
N ARG A 101 2.40 9.62 -13.27
CA ARG A 101 3.63 8.90 -12.92
C ARG A 101 4.63 9.89 -12.35
N VAL A 102 5.22 9.57 -11.21
CA VAL A 102 6.35 10.31 -10.64
C VAL A 102 7.64 9.61 -11.08
N ALA A 103 8.57 10.36 -11.65
CA ALA A 103 9.88 9.80 -12.02
C ALA A 103 10.67 9.36 -10.79
N GLN A 104 11.48 8.30 -10.93
CA GLN A 104 12.10 7.63 -9.79
C GLN A 104 13.07 8.54 -9.03
N GLU A 105 13.76 9.43 -9.73
CA GLU A 105 14.61 10.47 -9.17
C GLU A 105 13.87 11.47 -8.27
N ASN A 106 12.54 11.56 -8.42
CA ASN A 106 11.66 12.44 -7.64
C ASN A 106 10.88 11.69 -6.56
N TRP A 107 11.16 10.40 -6.31
CA TRP A 107 10.49 9.66 -5.25
C TRP A 107 10.97 10.13 -3.88
N PRO A 108 10.05 10.49 -2.95
CA PRO A 108 10.42 10.81 -1.58
C PRO A 108 11.21 9.69 -0.90
N ALA A 109 12.01 10.05 0.11
CA ALA A 109 12.86 9.08 0.82
C ALA A 109 12.06 7.90 1.41
N PHE A 110 10.88 8.19 1.98
CA PHE A 110 10.02 7.15 2.56
C PHE A 110 9.53 6.14 1.52
N VAL A 111 9.29 6.55 0.26
CA VAL A 111 8.91 5.66 -0.85
C VAL A 111 10.08 4.76 -1.25
N GLN A 112 11.30 5.31 -1.29
CA GLN A 112 12.51 4.53 -1.60
C GLN A 112 12.77 3.45 -0.54
N ILE A 113 12.66 3.81 0.74
CA ILE A 113 12.76 2.87 1.87
C ILE A 113 11.69 1.79 1.77
N THR A 114 10.44 2.19 1.51
CA THR A 114 9.30 1.28 1.36
C THR A 114 9.60 0.22 0.30
N ILE A 115 10.00 0.64 -0.91
CA ILE A 115 10.22 -0.29 -2.03
C ILE A 115 11.43 -1.19 -1.79
N ALA A 116 12.46 -0.72 -1.10
CA ALA A 116 13.61 -1.54 -0.73
C ALA A 116 13.26 -2.68 0.25
N LYS A 117 12.13 -2.61 0.94
CA LYS A 117 11.64 -3.63 1.89
C LYS A 117 10.55 -4.54 1.35
N LEU A 118 9.91 -4.12 0.26
CA LEU A 118 8.90 -4.93 -0.39
C LEU A 118 9.54 -6.10 -1.16
N PRO A 119 8.76 -7.14 -1.50
CA PRO A 119 9.20 -8.21 -2.39
C PRO A 119 9.82 -7.65 -3.67
N ALA A 120 10.90 -8.28 -4.15
CA ALA A 120 11.61 -7.80 -5.33
C ALA A 120 10.70 -7.78 -6.56
N ARG A 121 10.48 -6.59 -7.13
CA ARG A 121 9.77 -6.38 -8.39
C ARG A 121 10.41 -5.22 -9.17
N SER A 122 10.27 -5.24 -10.48
CA SER A 122 10.76 -4.18 -11.36
C SER A 122 9.68 -3.20 -11.81
N ASP A 123 8.43 -3.42 -11.41
CA ASP A 123 7.24 -2.73 -11.91
C ASP A 123 6.56 -1.83 -10.87
N TYR A 124 7.25 -1.53 -9.76
CA TYR A 124 6.80 -0.51 -8.82
C TYR A 124 6.81 0.86 -9.49
N MET A 125 5.69 1.58 -9.39
CA MET A 125 5.57 2.92 -9.94
C MET A 125 4.83 3.84 -8.99
N MET A 126 5.51 4.85 -8.46
CA MET A 126 4.82 5.91 -7.72
C MET A 126 3.90 6.69 -8.66
N GLN A 127 2.61 6.67 -8.36
CA GLN A 127 1.59 7.38 -9.13
C GLN A 127 1.44 8.83 -8.68
N SER A 128 1.38 9.02 -7.37
CA SER A 128 1.14 10.32 -6.74
C SER A 128 1.58 10.28 -5.29
N GLY A 129 1.82 11.45 -4.72
CA GLY A 129 2.14 11.58 -3.30
C GLY A 129 2.74 12.94 -2.98
N TYR A 130 3.10 13.13 -1.73
CA TYR A 130 3.83 14.28 -1.20
C TYR A 130 4.77 13.80 -0.09
N ASP A 131 5.87 14.52 0.10
CA ASP A 131 6.81 14.25 1.19
C ASP A 131 6.26 14.77 2.53
N LEU A 132 6.97 14.52 3.64
CA LEU A 132 6.58 14.98 4.97
C LEU A 132 6.32 16.50 4.98
N CYS A 133 5.08 16.86 5.26
CA CYS A 133 4.61 18.25 5.21
C CYS A 133 3.49 18.49 6.20
N THR A 134 3.19 19.77 6.46
CA THR A 134 2.00 20.17 7.22
C THR A 134 0.86 20.46 6.23
N PRO A 135 -0.30 19.79 6.32
CA PRO A 135 -1.42 20.05 5.41
C PRO A 135 -1.92 21.50 5.54
N GLU A 136 -2.06 22.19 4.42
CA GLU A 136 -2.62 23.54 4.38
C GLU A 136 -4.06 23.52 4.92
N GLY A 137 -4.40 24.44 5.83
CA GLY A 137 -5.72 24.50 6.44
C GLY A 137 -6.01 23.40 7.47
N ALA A 138 -4.99 22.64 7.89
CA ALA A 138 -5.09 21.84 9.10
C ALA A 138 -5.58 22.76 10.24
N PRO A 139 -6.78 22.51 10.81
CA PRO A 139 -7.33 23.42 11.81
C PRO A 139 -6.34 23.51 12.95
N GLU A 140 -5.95 24.73 13.32
CA GLU A 140 -5.30 24.99 14.60
C GLU A 140 -6.29 24.55 15.68
N GLN A 141 -6.21 23.28 16.07
CA GLN A 141 -7.03 22.77 17.16
C GLN A 141 -6.46 23.37 18.45
N PRO A 142 -7.27 24.12 19.23
CA PRO A 142 -6.79 24.71 20.48
C PRO A 142 -6.20 23.63 21.39
N GLY A 143 -4.91 23.75 21.71
CA GLY A 143 -4.20 22.78 22.55
C GLY A 143 -3.49 21.64 21.79
N VAL A 144 -3.56 21.59 20.47
CA VAL A 144 -2.74 20.71 19.62
C VAL A 144 -1.62 21.54 19.01
N ALA A 145 -0.37 21.17 19.29
CA ALA A 145 0.77 21.88 18.73
C ALA A 145 0.83 21.70 17.20
N PRO A 146 1.14 22.74 16.41
CA PRO A 146 1.04 22.72 14.94
C PRO A 146 2.00 21.72 14.27
N ASP A 147 3.03 21.27 14.97
CA ASP A 147 3.96 20.22 14.56
C ASP A 147 3.36 18.80 14.61
N ILE A 148 2.18 18.63 15.21
CA ILE A 148 1.52 17.32 15.39
C ILE A 148 0.84 16.82 14.12
N LEU A 149 0.67 17.61 13.07
CA LEU A 149 -0.07 17.20 11.86
C LEU A 149 0.80 16.94 10.63
N LYS A 150 2.10 16.67 10.84
CA LYS A 150 2.97 16.29 9.72
C LYS A 150 2.52 14.98 9.11
N SER A 151 2.36 14.97 7.79
CA SER A 151 1.95 13.78 7.05
C SER A 151 2.76 13.62 5.77
N ALA A 152 2.98 12.38 5.36
CA ALA A 152 3.46 12.02 4.05
C ALA A 152 2.54 10.94 3.47
N TYR A 153 2.40 10.94 2.15
CA TYR A 153 1.50 10.04 1.45
C TYR A 153 2.06 9.65 0.10
N ALA A 154 1.96 8.37 -0.27
CA ALA A 154 2.21 7.93 -1.64
C ALA A 154 1.24 6.83 -2.07
N VAL A 155 0.97 6.82 -3.37
CA VAL A 155 0.32 5.73 -4.10
C VAL A 155 1.37 5.08 -4.98
N ILE A 156 1.55 3.76 -4.83
CA ILE A 156 2.52 2.98 -5.60
C ILE A 156 1.75 1.92 -6.37
N ASN A 157 1.66 2.07 -7.69
CA ASN A 157 1.04 1.08 -8.56
C ASN A 157 1.91 -0.18 -8.63
N LEU A 158 1.25 -1.33 -8.69
CA LEU A 158 1.85 -2.64 -8.98
C LEU A 158 1.60 -2.93 -10.46
N GLY A 159 2.59 -2.61 -11.30
CA GLY A 159 2.43 -2.54 -12.75
C GLY A 159 2.07 -1.13 -13.24
N PRO A 160 2.37 -0.79 -14.52
CA PRO A 160 2.13 0.55 -15.06
C PRO A 160 0.70 1.07 -14.95
N MET A 161 -0.28 0.18 -15.03
CA MET A 161 -1.71 0.50 -15.03
C MET A 161 -2.46 -0.14 -13.86
N ARG A 162 -1.75 -0.47 -12.77
CA ARG A 162 -2.29 -1.19 -11.60
C ARG A 162 -2.81 -2.59 -11.95
N GLU A 163 -2.17 -3.26 -12.91
CA GLU A 163 -2.54 -4.62 -13.34
C GLU A 163 -2.48 -5.64 -12.20
N HIS A 164 -1.72 -5.33 -11.15
CA HIS A 164 -1.58 -6.13 -9.94
C HIS A 164 -2.08 -5.39 -8.68
N GLY A 165 -2.80 -4.28 -8.86
CA GLY A 165 -3.32 -3.45 -7.78
C GLY A 165 -2.43 -2.25 -7.47
N HIS A 166 -2.55 -1.71 -6.26
CA HIS A 166 -1.70 -0.62 -5.80
C HIS A 166 -1.51 -0.67 -4.29
N LEU A 167 -0.44 -0.05 -3.84
CA LEU A 167 -0.16 0.21 -2.44
C LEU A 167 -0.44 1.67 -2.13
N THR A 168 -0.85 1.93 -0.91
CA THR A 168 -0.78 3.26 -0.31
C THR A 168 0.15 3.20 0.89
N VAL A 169 0.94 4.26 1.08
CA VAL A 169 1.88 4.40 2.20
C VAL A 169 1.63 5.74 2.84
N TYR A 170 1.53 5.74 4.16
CA TYR A 170 1.27 6.92 4.94
C TYR A 170 2.19 6.98 6.15
N LEU A 171 2.70 8.17 6.41
CA LEU A 171 3.38 8.54 7.64
C LEU A 171 2.60 9.71 8.23
N GLU A 172 2.30 9.69 9.52
CA GLU A 172 1.49 10.75 10.16
C GLU A 172 1.89 10.93 11.62
N LYS A 173 2.15 12.19 12.01
CA LYS A 173 2.16 12.59 13.42
C LYS A 173 0.71 12.74 13.87
N PHE A 174 0.43 12.32 15.10
CA PHE A 174 -0.93 12.36 15.62
C PHE A 174 -0.93 12.71 17.11
N SER A 175 -2.07 13.24 17.57
CA SER A 175 -2.28 13.55 18.99
C SER A 175 -2.31 12.27 19.83
N PRO A 176 -1.54 12.17 20.93
CA PRO A 176 -1.56 11.02 21.82
C PRO A 176 -2.98 10.59 22.19
N GLY A 177 -3.27 9.28 22.08
CA GLY A 177 -4.58 8.70 22.40
C GLY A 177 -5.52 8.52 21.19
N SER A 178 -5.13 8.93 19.97
CA SER A 178 -5.92 8.62 18.77
C SER A 178 -5.77 7.16 18.29
N VAL A 179 -4.79 6.43 18.82
CA VAL A 179 -4.56 5.00 18.54
C VAL A 179 -4.81 4.20 19.83
N PRO A 180 -5.53 3.06 19.75
CA PRO A 180 -5.70 2.16 20.88
C PRO A 180 -4.36 1.76 21.50
N ALA A 181 -4.29 1.74 22.83
CA ALA A 181 -3.07 1.38 23.56
C ALA A 181 -2.83 -0.13 23.64
N THR A 182 -3.85 -0.95 23.37
CA THR A 182 -3.79 -2.42 23.50
C THR A 182 -4.55 -3.09 22.37
N CYS A 183 -4.23 -4.37 22.12
CA CYS A 183 -4.94 -5.16 21.12
C CYS A 183 -6.42 -5.37 21.49
N ALA A 184 -6.71 -5.50 22.78
CA ALA A 184 -8.08 -5.61 23.27
C ALA A 184 -8.90 -4.33 23.00
N ALA A 185 -8.32 -3.15 23.22
CA ALA A 185 -8.98 -1.88 22.93
C ALA A 185 -9.20 -1.68 21.42
N LEU A 186 -8.24 -2.10 20.59
CA LEU A 186 -8.41 -2.11 19.13
C LEU A 186 -9.58 -3.01 18.71
N GLN A 187 -9.65 -4.24 19.23
CA GLN A 187 -10.75 -5.15 18.92
C GLN A 187 -12.11 -4.56 19.31
N GLN A 188 -12.21 -3.97 20.50
CA GLN A 188 -13.43 -3.29 20.94
C GLN A 188 -13.83 -2.13 20.01
N GLN A 189 -12.86 -1.36 19.52
CA GLN A 189 -13.12 -0.30 18.56
C GLN A 189 -13.63 -0.85 17.22
N LEU A 190 -13.06 -1.96 16.71
CA LEU A 190 -13.50 -2.61 15.47
C LEU A 190 -14.90 -3.23 15.59
N ASP A 191 -15.26 -3.71 16.78
CA ASP A 191 -16.58 -4.27 17.05
C ASP A 191 -17.67 -3.19 17.17
N THR A 192 -17.28 -1.96 17.50
CA THR A 192 -18.19 -0.82 17.62
C THR A 192 -18.70 -0.39 16.24
N PRO A 193 -20.01 -0.39 15.98
CA PRO A 193 -20.56 0.05 14.70
C PRO A 193 -20.13 1.49 14.37
N ASN A 194 -19.71 1.73 13.12
CA ASN A 194 -19.42 3.09 12.68
C ASN A 194 -20.73 3.89 12.64
N PRO A 195 -20.88 4.99 13.41
CA PRO A 195 -22.12 5.75 13.46
C PRO A 195 -22.51 6.37 12.10
N ASN A 196 -21.52 6.61 11.24
CA ASN A 196 -21.72 7.14 9.90
C ASN A 196 -22.04 6.06 8.86
N ASN A 197 -21.80 4.79 9.18
CA ASN A 197 -22.09 3.66 8.31
C ASN A 197 -22.35 2.38 9.15
N PRO A 198 -23.47 2.32 9.88
CA PRO A 198 -23.72 1.23 10.82
C PRO A 198 -23.92 -0.13 10.14
N GLU A 199 -24.31 -0.13 8.87
CA GLU A 199 -24.51 -1.32 8.04
C GLU A 199 -23.27 -1.69 7.20
N GLY A 200 -22.22 -0.86 7.25
CA GLY A 200 -20.97 -1.12 6.55
C GLY A 200 -20.26 -2.36 7.07
N PRO A 201 -19.45 -3.04 6.23
CA PRO A 201 -18.67 -4.16 6.71
C PRO A 201 -17.68 -3.68 7.76
N LYS A 202 -17.63 -4.43 8.87
CA LYS A 202 -16.67 -4.20 9.93
C LYS A 202 -15.29 -4.68 9.45
N PRO A 203 -14.22 -3.89 9.65
CA PRO A 203 -12.89 -4.39 9.39
C PRO A 203 -12.60 -5.60 10.28
N GLN A 204 -12.02 -6.65 9.72
CA GLN A 204 -11.57 -7.82 10.46
C GLN A 204 -10.16 -7.59 10.99
N LEU A 205 -9.91 -7.87 12.27
CA LEU A 205 -8.55 -7.93 12.80
C LEU A 205 -7.85 -9.19 12.27
N LEU A 206 -6.72 -9.01 11.57
CA LEU A 206 -5.90 -10.10 11.05
C LEU A 206 -4.85 -10.55 12.06
N PHE A 207 -4.13 -9.58 12.63
CA PHE A 207 -3.19 -9.79 13.72
C PHE A 207 -3.03 -8.50 14.54
N CYS A 208 -2.49 -8.64 15.75
CA CYS A 208 -2.13 -7.52 16.59
C CYS A 208 -1.02 -7.93 17.56
N ASP A 209 0.05 -7.14 17.58
CA ASP A 209 1.18 -7.23 18.49
C ASP A 209 1.18 -5.95 19.35
N GLU A 210 1.08 -6.12 20.67
CA GLU A 210 1.07 -4.98 21.59
C GLU A 210 2.41 -4.23 21.58
N ALA A 211 2.35 -2.93 21.86
CA ALA A 211 3.55 -2.14 22.08
C ALA A 211 4.36 -2.70 23.25
N SER A 212 5.68 -2.59 23.16
CA SER A 212 6.60 -2.86 24.26
C SER A 212 7.52 -1.66 24.47
N GLY A 213 8.37 -1.69 25.50
CA GLY A 213 9.24 -0.55 25.81
C GLY A 213 10.14 -0.07 24.66
N THR A 214 10.39 -0.89 23.64
CA THR A 214 11.21 -0.55 22.48
C THR A 214 10.55 -0.84 21.13
N ALA A 215 9.34 -1.40 21.11
CA ALA A 215 8.65 -1.77 19.87
C ALA A 215 7.28 -1.09 19.78
N PRO A 216 6.90 -0.55 18.61
CA PRO A 216 5.58 0.01 18.40
C PRO A 216 4.50 -1.07 18.55
N MET A 217 3.25 -0.64 18.78
CA MET A 217 2.12 -1.54 18.55
C MET A 217 1.99 -1.77 17.05
N VAL A 218 1.85 -3.01 16.61
CA VAL A 218 1.73 -3.35 15.19
C VAL A 218 0.48 -4.18 14.99
N TYR A 219 -0.39 -3.77 14.08
CA TYR A 219 -1.63 -4.50 13.84
C TYR A 219 -1.99 -4.46 12.37
N ALA A 220 -2.78 -5.44 11.96
CA ALA A 220 -3.37 -5.47 10.63
C ALA A 220 -4.88 -5.66 10.70
N THR A 221 -5.60 -4.87 9.92
CA THR A 221 -7.03 -5.06 9.68
C THR A 221 -7.26 -5.36 8.21
N SER A 222 -8.44 -5.88 7.87
CA SER A 222 -8.86 -6.05 6.47
C SER A 222 -10.30 -5.58 6.29
N SER A 223 -10.52 -4.82 5.24
CA SER A 223 -11.86 -4.48 4.76
C SER A 223 -11.90 -4.68 3.25
N TYR A 224 -12.93 -5.36 2.73
CA TYR A 224 -13.08 -5.65 1.30
C TYR A 224 -11.82 -6.27 0.62
N SER A 225 -11.14 -7.18 1.32
CA SER A 225 -9.89 -7.81 0.85
C SER A 225 -8.66 -6.88 0.79
N THR A 226 -8.76 -5.65 1.28
CA THR A 226 -7.64 -4.72 1.43
C THR A 226 -7.06 -4.83 2.85
N PRO A 227 -5.92 -5.52 3.06
CA PRO A 227 -5.21 -5.44 4.32
C PRO A 227 -4.63 -4.05 4.50
N VAL A 228 -4.78 -3.54 5.72
CA VAL A 228 -4.16 -2.32 6.21
C VAL A 228 -3.27 -2.71 7.37
N VAL A 229 -1.98 -2.39 7.31
CA VAL A 229 -1.02 -2.71 8.37
C VAL A 229 -0.45 -1.42 8.93
N THR A 230 -0.54 -1.27 10.25
CA THR A 230 -0.14 -0.07 10.97
C THR A 230 0.91 -0.41 12.01
N ALA A 231 1.97 0.37 12.06
CA ALA A 231 2.88 0.47 13.20
C ALA A 231 2.65 1.81 13.90
N SER A 232 2.25 1.76 15.17
CA SER A 232 1.96 2.93 15.99
C SER A 232 3.04 3.14 17.04
N TYR A 233 3.71 4.27 16.93
CA TYR A 233 4.72 4.76 17.86
C TYR A 233 4.10 5.83 18.78
N THR A 234 4.86 6.32 19.75
CA THR A 234 4.42 7.44 20.59
C THR A 234 4.42 8.73 19.77
N GLY A 235 3.23 9.19 19.37
CA GLY A 235 3.04 10.48 18.69
C GLY A 235 3.09 10.42 17.15
N TYR A 236 3.36 9.26 16.56
CA TYR A 236 3.30 9.07 15.12
C TYR A 236 3.00 7.62 14.73
N ARG A 237 2.50 7.42 13.52
CA ARG A 237 2.25 6.10 12.93
C ARG A 237 2.74 6.04 11.50
N VAL A 238 3.04 4.81 11.10
CA VAL A 238 3.21 4.44 9.70
C VAL A 238 2.16 3.40 9.38
N TRP A 239 1.44 3.55 8.28
CA TRP A 239 0.58 2.48 7.79
C TRP A 239 0.64 2.34 6.28
N MET A 240 0.34 1.12 5.84
CA MET A 240 0.24 0.77 4.44
C MET A 240 -1.02 0.00 4.17
N GLU A 241 -1.56 0.18 2.98
CA GLU A 241 -2.69 -0.59 2.47
C GLU A 241 -2.27 -1.29 1.19
N SER A 242 -2.72 -2.53 0.99
CA SER A 242 -2.54 -3.23 -0.29
C SER A 242 -3.88 -3.46 -0.94
N HIS A 243 -4.15 -2.73 -2.01
CA HIS A 243 -5.42 -2.78 -2.73
C HIS A 243 -5.33 -3.78 -3.88
N PRO A 244 -6.17 -4.82 -3.91
CA PRO A 244 -6.23 -5.73 -5.05
C PRO A 244 -6.82 -5.03 -6.29
N THR A 245 -6.66 -5.65 -7.46
CA THR A 245 -7.27 -5.19 -8.71
C THR A 245 -8.80 -5.27 -8.71
N ALA A 246 -9.37 -6.21 -7.95
CA ALA A 246 -10.79 -6.40 -7.77
C ALA A 246 -11.07 -6.81 -6.32
N SER A 247 -12.25 -6.48 -5.79
CA SER A 247 -12.60 -6.70 -4.38
C SER A 247 -12.68 -8.17 -3.97
N ASP A 248 -12.83 -9.09 -4.93
CA ASP A 248 -12.85 -10.53 -4.73
C ASP A 248 -11.47 -11.20 -4.87
N GLN A 249 -10.43 -10.42 -5.19
CA GLN A 249 -9.07 -10.93 -5.35
C GLN A 249 -8.24 -10.68 -4.09
N GLN A 250 -7.28 -11.57 -3.86
CA GLN A 250 -6.28 -11.35 -2.84
C GLN A 250 -5.28 -10.28 -3.31
N PRO A 251 -4.80 -9.43 -2.39
CA PRO A 251 -3.73 -8.49 -2.69
C PRO A 251 -2.45 -9.25 -3.04
N GLU A 252 -1.72 -8.73 -4.02
CA GLU A 252 -0.43 -9.26 -4.44
C GLU A 252 0.65 -9.12 -3.35
N ILE A 253 0.56 -8.07 -2.52
CA ILE A 253 1.44 -7.83 -1.37
C ILE A 253 0.67 -8.18 -0.09
N SER A 254 1.16 -9.18 0.65
CA SER A 254 0.49 -9.68 1.85
C SER A 254 0.64 -8.74 3.06
N ALA A 255 -0.18 -8.94 4.08
CA ALA A 255 -0.08 -8.19 5.34
C ALA A 255 1.28 -8.38 6.04
N GLU A 256 1.91 -9.55 5.94
CA GLU A 256 3.24 -9.82 6.50
C GLU A 256 4.34 -9.05 5.75
N ALA A 257 4.22 -8.91 4.43
CA ALA A 257 5.12 -8.06 3.65
C ALA A 257 4.98 -6.60 4.06
N LEU A 258 3.75 -6.10 4.19
CA LEU A 258 3.48 -4.74 4.68
C LEU A 258 4.02 -4.53 6.10
N ARG A 259 3.86 -5.50 7.00
CA ARG A 259 4.41 -5.48 8.37
C ARG A 259 5.92 -5.23 8.36
N THR A 260 6.65 -5.88 7.46
CA THR A 260 8.11 -5.71 7.32
C THR A 260 8.48 -4.28 6.94
N VAL A 261 7.64 -3.59 6.17
CA VAL A 261 7.88 -2.20 5.77
C VAL A 261 7.56 -1.23 6.90
N VAL A 262 6.36 -1.31 7.48
CA VAL A 262 5.90 -0.31 8.47
C VAL A 262 6.66 -0.38 9.80
N THR A 263 7.32 -1.51 10.07
CA THR A 263 8.20 -1.69 11.24
C THR A 263 9.66 -1.39 10.94
N ASP A 264 9.98 -0.91 9.74
CA ASP A 264 11.36 -0.56 9.41
C ASP A 264 11.81 0.69 10.19
N PRO A 265 12.94 0.62 10.92
CA PRO A 265 13.40 1.73 11.74
C PRO A 265 13.85 2.94 10.91
N ALA A 266 14.30 2.77 9.66
CA ALA A 266 14.65 3.91 8.81
C ALA A 266 13.42 4.71 8.39
N LEU A 267 12.26 4.05 8.24
CA LEU A 267 11.00 4.71 7.95
C LEU A 267 10.49 5.49 9.18
N ALA A 268 10.59 4.90 10.38
CA ALA A 268 10.25 5.56 11.63
C ALA A 268 11.11 6.81 11.89
N ALA A 269 12.41 6.73 11.60
CA ALA A 269 13.36 7.83 11.78
C ALA A 269 13.11 9.05 10.85
N LEU A 270 12.30 8.91 9.79
CA LEU A 270 11.96 10.05 8.94
C LEU A 270 10.94 10.98 9.59
N ILE A 271 10.07 10.44 10.45
CA ILE A 271 8.96 11.18 11.04
C ILE A 271 9.22 11.58 12.50
N ASP A 272 10.06 10.87 13.25
CA ASP A 272 10.43 11.21 14.63
C ASP A 272 11.00 12.64 14.73
#